data_AF-A0A967Y4D6-F1
#
_entry.id   AF-A0A967Y4D6-F1
#
_cell.length_a   1.000
_cell.length_b   1.000
_cell.length_c   1.000
_cell.angle_alpha   90.00
_cell.angle_beta   90.00
_cell.angle_gamma   90.00
#
_symmetry.space_group_name_H-M   'P 1'
#
loop_
_entity.id
_entity.type
_entity.pdbx_description
1 polymer ?
#
loop_
_entity_poly.entity_id
_entity_poly.type
_entity_poly.pdbx_seq_one_letter_code
_entity_poly.pdbx_strand_id
1 'polypeptide(L)'
;VGLGVLPKTVPAVSVSRACTSANQAITDAAQMIEVGQAEVVIAGGAESLSHIPITVSDKLSKTLVVAASKGKTAGQRVRPFGALRPRDLIPVQPAIAEPTTGETMGESAERMAKENGISREDQDAWALRSHRLAAAGTEDGRLTAEIAPVYVPPDFDQVVTEDNGIRTDTSLEKLAALRPVFDRKHGSVTAGNASPLTDGASAVVLMNADRAAAEGIVPLGYVRSWAWTALDPAGQLLQGPAYAA
;
A
#
# COMPACT_ATOMS: atom_id res chain seq x y z
N VAL A 1 13.10 -14.74 -16.97
CA VAL A 1 13.29 -15.70 -15.87
C VAL A 1 11.99 -15.76 -15.10
N GLY A 2 11.21 -16.83 -15.25
CA GLY A 2 9.86 -16.92 -14.67
C GLY A 2 9.90 -17.16 -13.16
N LEU A 3 8.95 -16.55 -12.43
CA LEU A 3 8.59 -16.77 -11.02
C LEU A 3 8.11 -18.22 -10.73
N GLY A 4 8.90 -19.21 -11.14
CA GLY A 4 8.67 -20.66 -10.91
C GLY A 4 9.63 -21.24 -9.86
N VAL A 5 10.02 -20.43 -8.87
CA VAL A 5 11.13 -20.77 -7.96
C VAL A 5 10.68 -21.67 -6.81
N LEU A 6 9.38 -21.72 -6.49
CA LEU A 6 8.86 -22.54 -5.38
C LEU A 6 8.14 -23.81 -5.88
N PRO A 7 8.29 -24.96 -5.19
CA PRO A 7 7.53 -26.16 -5.50
C PRO A 7 6.02 -25.91 -5.47
N LYS A 8 5.27 -26.53 -6.40
CA LYS A 8 3.80 -26.44 -6.48
C LYS A 8 3.07 -26.95 -5.23
N THR A 9 3.78 -27.64 -4.36
CA THR A 9 3.28 -28.17 -3.09
C THR A 9 3.36 -27.15 -1.95
N VAL A 10 4.01 -26.01 -2.13
CA VAL A 10 4.07 -24.95 -1.13
C VAL A 10 2.71 -24.21 -1.10
N PRO A 11 1.96 -24.27 0.00
CA PRO A 11 0.71 -23.53 0.11
C PRO A 11 0.99 -22.03 0.21
N ALA A 12 0.10 -21.22 -0.34
CA ALA A 12 0.19 -19.76 -0.26
C ALA A 12 -1.21 -19.16 -0.05
N VAL A 13 -1.26 -18.03 0.66
CA VAL A 13 -2.46 -17.25 0.89
C VAL A 13 -2.13 -15.76 0.71
N SER A 14 -3.09 -15.01 0.17
CA SER A 14 -3.03 -13.55 0.14
C SER A 14 -3.85 -13.00 1.29
N VAL A 15 -3.28 -12.08 2.04
CA VAL A 15 -3.93 -11.39 3.16
C VAL A 15 -4.07 -9.91 2.85
N SER A 16 -5.15 -9.29 3.32
CA SER A 16 -5.40 -7.86 3.13
C SER A 16 -5.81 -7.22 4.46
N ARG A 17 -5.09 -6.16 4.82
CA ARG A 17 -5.29 -5.32 6.00
C ARG A 17 -4.80 -3.90 5.75
N ALA A 18 -5.28 -3.30 4.65
CA ALA A 18 -4.89 -1.95 4.20
C ALA A 18 -3.35 -1.78 4.18
N CYS A 19 -2.84 -0.62 4.60
CA CYS A 19 -1.40 -0.32 4.64
C CYS A 19 -0.58 -1.30 5.51
N THR A 20 -1.22 -2.09 6.37
CA THR A 20 -0.55 -3.07 7.27
C THR A 20 -0.62 -4.51 6.77
N SER A 21 -1.01 -4.73 5.51
CA SER A 21 -1.14 -6.08 4.93
C SER A 21 0.15 -6.90 5.00
N ALA A 22 1.30 -6.29 4.72
CA ALA A 22 2.60 -6.95 4.81
C ALA A 22 2.94 -7.33 6.26
N ASN A 23 2.61 -6.48 7.24
CA ASN A 23 2.76 -6.80 8.67
C ASN A 23 1.84 -7.95 9.10
N GLN A 24 0.64 -8.04 8.54
CA GLN A 24 -0.27 -9.17 8.80
C GLN A 24 0.35 -10.47 8.28
N ALA A 25 0.91 -10.47 7.06
CA ALA A 25 1.59 -11.64 6.51
C ALA A 25 2.76 -12.10 7.39
N ILE A 26 3.58 -11.15 7.88
CA ILE A 26 4.69 -11.44 8.79
C ILE A 26 4.17 -12.01 10.13
N THR A 27 3.09 -11.46 10.66
CA THR A 27 2.48 -11.94 11.91
C THR A 27 1.90 -13.34 11.76
N ASP A 28 1.17 -13.61 10.68
CA ASP A 28 0.61 -14.93 10.40
C ASP A 28 1.73 -15.97 10.24
N ALA A 29 2.82 -15.61 9.55
CA ALA A 29 4.00 -16.45 9.41
C ALA A 29 4.67 -16.74 10.77
N ALA A 30 4.84 -15.73 11.61
CA ALA A 30 5.37 -15.90 12.96
C ALA A 30 4.49 -16.82 13.80
N GLN A 31 3.16 -16.64 13.75
CA GLN A 31 2.19 -17.50 14.44
C GLN A 31 2.25 -18.94 13.94
N MET A 32 2.30 -19.18 12.64
CA MET A 32 2.43 -20.54 12.07
C MET A 32 3.69 -21.25 12.58
N ILE A 33 4.79 -20.52 12.69
CA ILE A 33 6.05 -21.05 13.21
C ILE A 33 5.95 -21.32 14.72
N GLU A 34 5.38 -20.39 15.48
CA GLU A 34 5.23 -20.51 16.93
C GLU A 34 4.37 -21.71 17.34
N VAL A 35 3.26 -21.95 16.63
CA VAL A 35 2.36 -23.09 16.91
C VAL A 35 2.84 -24.41 16.27
N GLY A 36 4.00 -24.42 15.62
CA GLY A 36 4.59 -25.62 15.01
C GLY A 36 3.90 -26.10 13.73
N GLN A 37 3.12 -25.25 13.05
CA GLN A 37 2.50 -25.56 11.76
C GLN A 37 3.48 -25.44 10.58
N ALA A 38 4.54 -24.64 10.72
CA ALA A 38 5.59 -24.48 9.72
C ALA A 38 6.96 -24.26 10.38
N GLU A 39 8.04 -24.63 9.70
CA GLU A 39 9.41 -24.31 10.14
C GLU A 39 10.02 -23.13 9.37
N VAL A 40 9.55 -22.90 8.15
CA VAL A 40 10.04 -21.87 7.22
C VAL A 40 8.84 -21.29 6.46
N VAL A 41 8.73 -19.97 6.46
CA VAL A 41 7.63 -19.24 5.78
C VAL A 41 8.20 -18.01 5.09
N ILE A 42 7.76 -17.75 3.85
CA ILE A 42 8.03 -16.50 3.15
C ILE A 42 6.84 -15.58 3.39
N ALA A 43 7.09 -14.39 3.94
CA ALA A 43 6.07 -13.38 4.21
C ALA A 43 6.44 -12.05 3.55
N GLY A 44 5.45 -11.24 3.23
CA GLY A 44 5.71 -9.98 2.52
C GLY A 44 4.44 -9.30 2.03
N GLY A 45 4.61 -8.41 1.07
CA GLY A 45 3.53 -7.69 0.42
C GLY A 45 3.96 -7.17 -0.94
N ALA A 46 2.99 -6.93 -1.81
CA ALA A 46 3.20 -6.31 -3.09
C ALA A 46 2.00 -5.40 -3.39
N GLU A 47 2.26 -4.26 -4.03
CA GLU A 47 1.24 -3.32 -4.45
C GLU A 47 1.62 -2.70 -5.80
N SER A 48 0.63 -2.47 -6.66
CA SER A 48 0.83 -1.75 -7.92
C SER A 48 -0.34 -0.81 -8.20
N LEU A 49 -0.10 0.47 -7.91
CA LEU A 49 -1.06 1.55 -8.12
C LEU A 49 -1.07 2.02 -9.59
N SER A 50 -0.03 1.73 -10.37
CA SER A 50 -0.02 1.97 -11.81
C SER A 50 -0.94 1.02 -12.60
N HIS A 51 -1.29 -0.14 -12.03
CA HIS A 51 -2.06 -1.19 -12.70
C HIS A 51 -3.47 -1.41 -12.12
N ILE A 52 -4.03 -0.45 -11.40
CA ILE A 52 -5.35 -0.62 -10.79
C ILE A 52 -6.43 -0.72 -11.88
N PRO A 53 -7.27 -1.78 -11.88
CA PRO A 53 -8.35 -1.91 -12.85
C PRO A 53 -9.31 -0.74 -12.76
N ILE A 54 -9.54 -0.08 -13.90
CA ILE A 54 -10.59 0.92 -14.02
C ILE A 54 -11.93 0.20 -13.96
N THR A 55 -12.74 0.54 -12.96
CA THR A 55 -14.07 -0.06 -12.78
C THR A 55 -15.13 0.72 -13.55
N VAL A 56 -16.27 0.07 -13.75
CA VAL A 56 -17.47 0.71 -14.31
C VAL A 56 -18.47 1.00 -13.20
N SER A 57 -19.46 1.84 -13.49
CA SER A 57 -20.50 2.13 -12.50
C SER A 57 -21.17 0.86 -11.99
N ASP A 58 -21.59 0.92 -10.72
CA ASP A 58 -22.28 -0.15 -10.01
C ASP A 58 -23.51 -0.67 -10.78
N LYS A 59 -24.22 0.24 -11.44
CA LYS A 59 -25.40 -0.04 -12.26
C LYS A 59 -25.03 -0.72 -13.59
N LEU A 60 -23.92 -0.33 -14.22
CA LEU A 60 -23.42 -0.99 -15.42
C LEU A 60 -22.93 -2.41 -15.09
N SER A 61 -22.14 -2.57 -14.01
CA SER A 61 -21.67 -3.87 -13.53
C SER A 61 -22.84 -4.83 -13.26
N LYS A 62 -23.85 -4.39 -12.50
CA LYS A 62 -25.06 -5.18 -12.23
C LYS A 62 -25.83 -5.53 -13.50
N THR A 63 -25.91 -4.61 -14.46
CA THR A 63 -26.58 -4.86 -15.75
C THR A 63 -25.84 -5.90 -16.58
N LEU A 64 -24.52 -5.76 -16.71
CA LEU A 64 -23.65 -6.66 -17.48
C LEU A 64 -23.58 -8.06 -16.88
N VAL A 65 -23.39 -8.17 -15.56
CA VAL A 65 -23.11 -9.45 -14.89
C VAL A 65 -24.38 -10.15 -14.43
N VAL A 66 -25.36 -9.43 -13.89
CA VAL A 66 -26.52 -10.03 -13.22
C VAL A 66 -27.76 -10.03 -14.10
N ALA A 67 -28.05 -8.91 -14.78
CA ALA A 67 -29.28 -8.80 -15.55
C ALA A 67 -29.20 -9.55 -16.90
N ALA A 68 -28.04 -9.49 -17.55
CA ALA A 68 -27.80 -10.23 -18.81
C ALA A 68 -27.68 -11.75 -18.59
N SER A 69 -27.17 -12.22 -17.45
CA SER A 69 -27.05 -13.65 -17.15
C SER A 69 -28.36 -14.32 -16.74
N LYS A 70 -29.29 -13.56 -16.14
CA LYS A 70 -30.62 -14.06 -15.73
C LYS A 70 -31.65 -14.15 -16.85
N GLY A 71 -31.41 -13.50 -17.99
CA GLY A 71 -32.32 -13.55 -19.16
C GLY A 71 -32.27 -14.89 -19.88
N LYS A 72 -33.41 -15.57 -20.04
CA LYS A 72 -33.52 -16.85 -20.76
C LYS A 72 -33.62 -16.68 -22.27
N THR A 73 -34.00 -15.48 -22.74
CA THR A 73 -34.14 -15.14 -24.17
C THR A 73 -33.34 -13.89 -24.53
N ALA A 74 -32.98 -13.72 -25.80
CA ALA A 74 -32.18 -12.59 -26.26
C ALA A 74 -32.79 -11.23 -25.87
N GLY A 75 -34.10 -11.06 -26.01
CA GLY A 75 -34.78 -9.82 -25.61
C GLY A 75 -34.72 -9.54 -24.10
N GLN A 76 -34.79 -10.58 -23.26
CA GLN A 76 -34.65 -10.43 -21.80
C GLN A 76 -33.23 -10.09 -21.37
N ARG A 77 -32.22 -10.50 -22.15
CA ARG A 77 -30.81 -10.14 -21.89
C ARG A 77 -30.49 -8.70 -22.29
N VAL A 78 -31.15 -8.16 -23.33
CA VAL A 78 -30.87 -6.81 -23.85
C VAL A 78 -31.70 -5.73 -23.16
N ARG A 79 -32.94 -6.03 -22.74
CA ARG A 79 -33.83 -5.06 -22.08
C ARG A 79 -33.21 -4.30 -20.90
N PRO A 80 -32.40 -4.92 -20.01
CA PRO A 80 -31.75 -4.22 -18.90
C PRO A 80 -30.80 -3.09 -19.34
N PHE A 81 -30.20 -3.19 -20.53
CA PHE A 81 -29.30 -2.15 -21.05
C PHE A 81 -30.04 -0.86 -21.40
N GLY A 82 -31.34 -0.92 -21.69
CA GLY A 82 -32.17 0.27 -21.94
C GLY A 82 -32.35 1.17 -20.71
N ALA A 83 -32.05 0.66 -19.51
CA ALA A 83 -32.11 1.45 -18.27
C ALA A 83 -30.80 2.21 -17.97
N LEU A 84 -29.72 1.95 -18.72
CA LEU A 84 -28.43 2.61 -18.54
C LEU A 84 -28.49 4.05 -19.07
N ARG A 85 -27.84 4.96 -18.35
CA ARG A 85 -27.65 6.35 -18.77
C ARG A 85 -26.22 6.55 -19.28
N PRO A 86 -25.95 7.56 -20.12
CA PRO A 86 -24.58 7.85 -20.58
C PRO A 86 -23.55 7.99 -19.44
N ARG A 87 -23.96 8.57 -18.30
CA ARG A 87 -23.12 8.68 -17.10
C ARG A 87 -22.71 7.33 -16.49
N ASP A 88 -23.52 6.28 -16.68
CA ASP A 88 -23.28 4.96 -16.12
C ASP A 88 -22.17 4.23 -16.90
N LEU A 89 -21.81 4.72 -18.09
CA LEU A 89 -20.70 4.24 -18.93
C LEU A 89 -19.38 4.96 -18.63
N ILE A 90 -19.40 6.01 -17.79
CA ILE A 90 -18.19 6.73 -17.42
C ILE A 90 -17.37 5.83 -16.48
N PRO A 91 -16.07 5.61 -16.79
CA PRO A 91 -15.14 4.95 -15.90
C PRO A 91 -15.17 5.52 -14.48
N VAL A 92 -15.30 4.64 -13.49
CA VAL A 92 -15.17 5.00 -12.07
C VAL A 92 -13.75 4.66 -11.66
N GLN A 93 -12.96 5.70 -11.40
CA GLN A 93 -11.66 5.52 -10.76
C GLN A 93 -11.90 4.93 -9.36
N PRO A 94 -11.14 3.90 -8.96
CA PRO A 94 -11.17 3.40 -7.60
C PRO A 94 -10.90 4.56 -6.64
N ALA A 95 -11.93 4.96 -5.88
CA ALA A 95 -11.75 6.01 -4.91
C ALA A 95 -10.91 5.43 -3.75
N ILE A 96 -9.76 6.06 -3.45
CA ILE A 96 -8.99 5.83 -2.22
C ILE A 96 -9.70 6.58 -1.08
N ALA A 97 -11.01 6.35 -0.96
CA ALA A 97 -11.86 6.90 0.08
C ALA A 97 -12.15 5.79 1.08
N GLU A 98 -12.09 6.13 2.35
CA GLU A 98 -12.49 5.23 3.42
C GLU A 98 -14.01 5.00 3.31
N PRO A 99 -14.48 3.75 3.19
CA PRO A 99 -15.88 3.46 2.88
C PRO A 99 -16.91 3.97 3.88
N THR A 100 -16.57 4.09 5.17
CA THR A 100 -17.53 4.46 6.22
C THR A 100 -17.70 5.96 6.38
N THR A 101 -16.64 6.74 6.16
CA THR A 101 -16.61 8.20 6.29
C THR A 101 -16.76 8.89 4.93
N GLY A 102 -16.37 8.23 3.85
CA GLY A 102 -16.30 8.80 2.51
C GLY A 102 -15.12 9.75 2.29
N GLU A 103 -14.25 9.92 3.29
CA GLU A 103 -13.07 10.77 3.20
C GLU A 103 -11.90 10.03 2.56
N THR A 104 -11.10 10.77 1.81
CA THR A 104 -9.78 10.31 1.36
C THR A 104 -8.78 10.31 2.51
N MET A 105 -7.75 9.46 2.42
CA MET A 105 -6.68 9.42 3.43
C MET A 105 -6.01 10.78 3.68
N GLY A 106 -5.92 11.62 2.64
CA GLY A 106 -5.35 12.96 2.79
C GLY A 106 -6.29 13.96 3.47
N GLU A 107 -7.61 13.85 3.28
CA GLU A 107 -8.59 14.64 4.04
C GLU A 107 -8.56 14.27 5.52
N SER A 108 -8.45 12.97 5.81
CA SER A 108 -8.25 12.50 7.18
C SER A 108 -6.92 12.97 7.79
N ALA A 109 -5.85 13.08 7.00
CA ALA A 109 -4.58 13.65 7.44
C ALA A 109 -4.69 15.15 7.75
N GLU A 110 -5.41 15.92 6.93
CA GLU A 110 -5.70 17.33 7.21
C GLU A 110 -6.48 17.50 8.53
N ARG A 111 -7.51 16.66 8.75
CA ARG A 111 -8.28 16.68 10.00
C ARG A 111 -7.39 16.38 11.19
N MET A 112 -6.61 15.28 11.13
CA MET A 112 -5.68 14.90 12.19
C MET A 112 -4.70 16.03 12.50
N ALA A 113 -4.09 16.64 11.47
CA ALA A 113 -3.13 17.72 11.67
C ALA A 113 -3.77 18.92 12.39
N LYS A 114 -4.99 19.31 11.99
CA LYS A 114 -5.73 20.42 12.62
C LYS A 114 -6.12 20.12 14.07
N GLU A 115 -6.67 18.94 14.33
CA GLU A 115 -7.12 18.54 15.67
C GLU A 115 -5.96 18.43 16.68
N ASN A 116 -4.79 18.00 16.21
CA ASN A 116 -3.61 17.83 17.05
C ASN A 116 -2.66 19.05 17.01
N GLY A 117 -3.02 20.13 16.31
CA GLY A 117 -2.21 21.35 16.24
C GLY A 117 -0.86 21.19 15.53
N ILE A 118 -0.77 20.30 14.55
CA ILE A 118 0.46 20.05 13.78
C ILE A 118 0.60 21.13 12.71
N SER A 119 1.59 22.01 12.87
CA SER A 119 1.79 23.14 11.97
C SER A 119 2.21 22.70 10.56
N ARG A 120 2.00 23.57 9.58
CA ARG A 120 2.46 23.34 8.20
C ARG A 120 3.98 23.26 8.15
N GLU A 121 4.64 24.11 8.92
CA GLU A 121 6.08 24.22 9.03
C GLU A 121 6.69 22.92 9.57
N ASP A 122 6.07 22.31 10.58
CA ASP A 122 6.50 21.02 11.14
C ASP A 122 6.34 19.88 10.13
N GLN A 123 5.24 19.87 9.37
CA GLN A 123 5.00 18.88 8.30
C GLN A 123 6.07 18.98 7.21
N ASP A 124 6.35 20.19 6.71
CA ASP A 124 7.36 20.42 5.68
C ASP A 124 8.78 20.12 6.20
N ALA A 125 9.09 20.48 7.44
CA ALA A 125 10.36 20.16 8.07
C ALA A 125 10.58 18.65 8.21
N TRP A 126 9.53 17.90 8.58
CA TRP A 126 9.57 16.45 8.65
C TRP A 126 9.77 15.81 7.27
N ALA A 127 9.05 16.29 6.25
CA ALA A 127 9.18 15.80 4.88
C ALA A 127 10.58 16.04 4.31
N LEU A 128 11.14 17.24 4.52
CA LEU A 128 12.51 17.55 4.11
C LEU A 128 13.53 16.67 4.83
N ARG A 129 13.36 16.45 6.14
CA ARG A 129 14.20 15.53 6.91
C ARG A 129 14.14 14.12 6.34
N SER A 130 12.95 13.62 6.01
CA SER A 130 12.77 12.30 5.40
C SER A 130 13.55 12.15 4.10
N HIS A 131 13.39 13.10 3.16
CA HIS A 131 14.12 13.06 1.89
C HIS A 131 15.64 13.15 2.07
N ARG A 132 16.14 13.98 2.99
CA ARG A 132 17.58 14.08 3.28
C ARG A 132 18.15 12.79 3.86
N LEU A 133 17.43 12.17 4.80
CA LEU A 133 17.86 10.90 5.40
C LEU A 133 17.80 9.76 4.40
N ALA A 134 16.76 9.71 3.55
CA ALA A 134 16.67 8.74 2.47
C ALA A 134 17.84 8.90 1.49
N ALA A 135 18.13 10.13 1.04
CA ALA A 135 19.26 10.40 0.16
C ALA A 135 20.60 9.94 0.77
N ALA A 136 20.84 10.27 2.04
CA ALA A 136 22.05 9.84 2.74
C ALA A 136 22.13 8.31 2.88
N GLY A 137 21.00 7.66 3.20
CA GLY A 137 20.91 6.19 3.31
C GLY A 137 21.07 5.46 1.97
N THR A 138 20.69 6.10 0.87
CA THR A 138 20.97 5.58 -0.49
C THR A 138 22.45 5.75 -0.83
N GLU A 139 23.02 6.93 -0.57
CA GLU A 139 24.43 7.25 -0.85
C GLU A 139 25.41 6.37 -0.05
N ASP A 140 25.12 6.12 1.23
CA ASP A 140 25.95 5.27 2.10
C ASP A 140 25.63 3.77 2.01
N GLY A 141 24.65 3.40 1.19
CA GLY A 141 24.31 2.02 0.86
C GLY A 141 23.38 1.31 1.84
N ARG A 142 22.94 1.95 2.93
CA ARG A 142 22.00 1.34 3.89
C ARG A 142 20.67 0.96 3.25
N LEU A 143 20.10 1.82 2.42
CA LEU A 143 18.83 1.56 1.73
C LEU A 143 19.01 0.68 0.50
N THR A 144 20.13 0.78 -0.22
CA THR A 144 20.35 -0.07 -1.41
C THR A 144 20.68 -1.52 -1.04
N ALA A 145 21.17 -1.77 0.18
CA ALA A 145 21.42 -3.13 0.69
C ALA A 145 20.15 -3.99 0.81
N GLU A 146 18.97 -3.38 0.92
CA GLU A 146 17.67 -4.07 1.00
C GLU A 146 16.90 -4.07 -0.33
N ILE A 147 17.41 -3.41 -1.38
CA ILE A 147 16.76 -3.34 -2.69
C ILE A 147 17.24 -4.47 -3.60
N ALA A 148 16.33 -5.37 -3.97
CA ALA A 148 16.56 -6.32 -5.04
C ALA A 148 16.35 -5.67 -6.42
N PRO A 149 17.29 -5.77 -7.38
CA PRO A 149 17.12 -5.24 -8.72
C PRO A 149 15.87 -5.81 -9.43
N VAL A 150 15.06 -4.93 -10.01
CA VAL A 150 13.85 -5.31 -10.75
C VAL A 150 14.04 -5.03 -12.23
N TYR A 151 13.88 -6.07 -13.06
CA TYR A 151 13.86 -5.94 -14.52
C TYR A 151 12.45 -5.64 -14.98
N VAL A 152 12.25 -4.53 -15.69
CA VAL A 152 10.93 -4.03 -16.05
C VAL A 152 10.41 -4.73 -17.31
N PRO A 153 9.24 -5.40 -17.27
CA PRO A 153 8.61 -5.98 -18.46
C PRO A 153 8.17 -4.90 -19.47
N PRO A 154 7.91 -5.27 -20.74
CA PRO A 154 7.96 -6.62 -21.30
C PRO A 154 9.34 -7.05 -21.80
N ASP A 155 10.22 -6.09 -22.11
CA ASP A 155 11.49 -6.35 -22.78
C ASP A 155 12.63 -6.67 -21.80
N PHE A 156 12.47 -6.34 -20.51
CA PHE A 156 13.43 -6.64 -19.43
C PHE A 156 14.85 -6.09 -19.68
N ASP A 157 14.97 -5.01 -20.46
CA ASP A 157 16.22 -4.30 -20.74
C ASP A 157 16.51 -3.20 -19.70
N GLN A 158 15.45 -2.59 -19.15
CA GLN A 158 15.52 -1.63 -18.07
C GLN A 158 15.59 -2.34 -16.71
N VAL A 159 16.59 -1.96 -15.91
CA VAL A 159 16.77 -2.41 -14.53
C VAL A 159 16.54 -1.24 -13.58
N VAL A 160 15.70 -1.45 -12.57
CA VAL A 160 15.47 -0.52 -11.46
C VAL A 160 16.23 -1.06 -10.25
N THR A 161 17.15 -0.25 -9.72
CA THR A 161 18.00 -0.59 -8.57
C THR A 161 17.90 0.44 -7.44
N GLU A 162 17.12 1.49 -7.62
CA GLU A 162 17.03 2.63 -6.71
C GLU A 162 15.59 3.15 -6.61
N ASP A 163 15.26 3.72 -5.46
CA ASP A 163 13.98 4.40 -5.24
C ASP A 163 13.89 5.70 -6.04
N ASN A 164 12.76 5.89 -6.74
CA ASN A 164 12.51 7.09 -7.55
C ASN A 164 11.73 8.21 -6.80
N GLY A 165 11.40 7.97 -5.53
CA GLY A 165 10.64 8.90 -4.68
C GLY A 165 11.50 9.95 -3.98
N ILE A 166 12.82 9.76 -3.93
CA ILE A 166 13.73 10.65 -3.20
C ILE A 166 13.89 11.98 -3.98
N ARG A 167 13.76 13.11 -3.28
CA ARG A 167 13.89 14.46 -3.84
C ARG A 167 15.07 15.17 -3.20
N THR A 168 16.25 15.00 -3.79
CA THR A 168 17.52 15.57 -3.28
C THR A 168 17.60 17.09 -3.45
N ASP A 169 16.80 17.65 -4.35
CA ASP A 169 16.78 19.08 -4.66
C ASP A 169 15.72 19.86 -3.86
N THR A 170 14.97 19.22 -2.96
CA THR A 170 13.92 19.87 -2.17
C THR A 170 14.48 20.76 -1.06
N SER A 171 13.69 21.74 -0.61
CA SER A 171 14.05 22.73 0.42
C SER A 171 12.80 23.20 1.14
N LEU A 172 12.95 23.83 2.31
CA LEU A 172 11.80 24.37 3.04
C LEU A 172 11.09 25.45 2.22
N GLU A 173 11.84 26.26 1.47
CA GLU A 173 11.30 27.30 0.59
C GLU A 173 10.47 26.69 -0.55
N LYS A 174 10.98 25.62 -1.18
CA LYS A 174 10.25 24.88 -2.23
C LYS A 174 9.00 24.21 -1.66
N LEU A 175 9.09 23.59 -0.49
CA LEU A 175 7.95 22.93 0.16
C LEU A 175 6.89 23.96 0.55
N ALA A 176 7.27 25.04 1.24
CA ALA A 176 6.35 26.10 1.68
C ALA A 176 5.57 26.74 0.52
N ALA A 177 6.19 26.84 -0.67
CA ALA A 177 5.54 27.37 -1.87
C ALA A 177 4.44 26.45 -2.45
N LEU A 178 4.37 25.17 -2.04
CA LEU A 178 3.37 24.23 -2.52
C LEU A 178 1.98 24.55 -1.96
N ARG A 179 0.98 24.46 -2.86
CA ARG A 179 -0.43 24.62 -2.51
C ARG A 179 -0.95 23.36 -1.80
N PRO A 180 -1.83 23.52 -0.80
CA PRO A 180 -2.56 22.41 -0.21
C PRO A 180 -3.37 21.62 -1.25
N VAL A 181 -3.44 20.30 -1.07
CA VAL A 181 -4.10 19.38 -2.01
C VAL A 181 -5.53 19.05 -1.58
N PHE A 182 -5.71 18.73 -0.30
CA PHE A 182 -6.96 18.17 0.23
C PHE A 182 -7.92 19.27 0.74
N ASP A 183 -7.41 20.26 1.48
CA ASP A 183 -8.14 21.49 1.77
C ASP A 183 -7.46 22.70 1.11
N ARG A 184 -7.99 23.15 -0.02
CA ARG A 184 -7.39 24.23 -0.82
C ARG A 184 -7.40 25.61 -0.16
N LYS A 185 -8.18 25.81 0.90
CA LYS A 185 -8.32 27.12 1.55
C LYS A 185 -7.53 27.21 2.85
N HIS A 186 -7.63 26.17 3.68
CA HIS A 186 -7.07 26.15 5.02
C HIS A 186 -6.28 24.87 5.31
N GLY A 187 -5.90 24.15 4.27
CA GLY A 187 -5.11 22.93 4.38
C GLY A 187 -3.65 23.18 4.65
N SER A 188 -3.03 22.16 5.23
CA SER A 188 -1.63 22.08 5.57
C SER A 188 -0.92 20.96 4.79
N VAL A 189 -1.68 19.99 4.28
CA VAL A 189 -1.15 18.85 3.55
C VAL A 189 -0.99 19.19 2.07
N THR A 190 0.23 19.01 1.57
CA THR A 190 0.64 19.28 0.20
C THR A 190 1.22 18.04 -0.45
N ALA A 191 1.45 18.10 -1.76
CA ALA A 191 2.16 17.03 -2.47
C ALA A 191 3.62 16.85 -2.00
N GLY A 192 4.21 17.84 -1.32
CA GLY A 192 5.59 17.78 -0.84
C GLY A 192 5.74 17.21 0.58
N ASN A 193 4.64 17.16 1.35
CA ASN A 193 4.63 16.62 2.71
C ASN A 193 3.70 15.40 2.87
N ALA A 194 3.19 14.87 1.75
CA ALA A 194 2.44 13.63 1.67
C ALA A 194 3.20 12.57 0.86
N SER A 195 2.91 11.28 1.10
CA SER A 195 3.47 10.19 0.32
C SER A 195 2.90 10.16 -1.11
N PRO A 196 3.72 9.85 -2.13
CA PRO A 196 3.21 9.63 -3.49
C PRO A 196 2.53 8.27 -3.61
N LEU A 197 1.93 8.01 -4.77
CA LEU A 197 1.54 6.67 -5.16
C LEU A 197 2.80 5.90 -5.59
N THR A 198 2.97 4.69 -5.09
CA THR A 198 4.16 3.86 -5.31
C THR A 198 3.78 2.45 -5.76
N ASP A 199 4.61 1.88 -6.62
CA ASP A 199 4.59 0.47 -6.97
C ASP A 199 5.78 -0.22 -6.28
N GLY A 200 5.58 -1.41 -5.70
CA GLY A 200 6.66 -2.11 -5.03
C GLY A 200 6.26 -3.45 -4.43
N ALA A 201 7.27 -4.23 -4.06
CA ALA A 201 7.10 -5.48 -3.33
C ALA A 201 8.24 -5.68 -2.33
N SER A 202 7.94 -6.35 -1.22
CA SER A 202 8.89 -6.71 -0.17
C SER A 202 8.64 -8.14 0.26
N ALA A 203 9.70 -8.88 0.59
CA ALA A 203 9.60 -10.22 1.15
C ALA A 203 10.69 -10.46 2.20
N VAL A 204 10.35 -11.26 3.19
CA VAL A 204 11.24 -11.76 4.24
C VAL A 204 11.05 -13.26 4.39
N VAL A 205 12.12 -13.96 4.74
CA VAL A 205 12.07 -15.38 5.12
C VAL A 205 12.07 -15.45 6.65
N LEU A 206 10.99 -15.99 7.21
CA LEU A 206 10.91 -16.30 8.63
C LEU A 206 11.22 -17.79 8.81
N MET A 207 11.99 -18.10 9.84
CA MET A 207 12.37 -19.47 10.18
C MET A 207 12.25 -19.68 11.68
N ASN A 208 11.90 -20.89 12.09
CA ASN A 208 12.14 -21.36 13.45
C ASN A 208 13.64 -21.23 13.79
N ALA A 209 13.97 -20.76 15.00
CA ALA A 209 15.35 -20.48 15.38
C ALA A 209 16.24 -21.73 15.40
N ASP A 210 15.72 -22.86 15.89
CA ASP A 210 16.47 -24.12 15.93
C ASP A 210 16.70 -24.65 14.51
N ARG A 211 15.70 -24.47 13.63
CA ARG A 211 15.82 -24.82 12.21
C ARG A 211 16.88 -23.97 11.51
N ALA A 212 16.86 -22.66 11.72
CA ALA A 212 17.86 -21.75 11.15
C ALA A 212 19.28 -22.11 11.62
N ALA A 213 19.43 -22.44 12.92
CA ALA A 213 20.70 -22.89 13.48
C ALA A 213 21.18 -24.22 12.87
N ALA A 214 20.27 -25.19 12.69
CA ALA A 214 20.58 -26.47 12.05
C ALA A 214 21.05 -26.32 10.58
N GLU A 215 20.55 -25.29 9.88
CA GLU A 215 20.97 -24.96 8.51
C GLU A 215 22.18 -24.01 8.46
N GLY A 216 22.71 -23.56 9.60
CA GLY A 216 23.84 -22.63 9.66
C GLY A 216 23.50 -21.21 9.20
N ILE A 217 22.22 -20.84 9.22
CA ILE A 217 21.75 -19.51 8.82
C ILE A 217 21.83 -18.57 10.01
N VAL A 218 22.49 -17.42 9.83
CA VAL A 218 22.56 -16.35 10.84
C VAL A 218 21.34 -15.43 10.70
N PRO A 219 20.44 -15.36 11.69
CA PRO A 219 19.27 -14.49 11.62
C PRO A 219 19.66 -13.01 11.62
N LEU A 220 18.98 -12.20 10.80
CA LEU A 220 19.14 -10.73 10.80
C LEU A 220 18.46 -10.05 11.99
N GLY A 221 17.46 -10.72 12.58
CA GLY A 221 16.67 -10.23 13.70
C GLY A 221 15.69 -11.28 14.20
N TYR A 222 14.98 -10.96 15.28
CA TYR A 222 13.99 -11.84 15.90
C TYR A 222 12.65 -11.11 16.03
N VAL A 223 11.57 -11.78 15.64
CA VAL A 223 10.21 -11.32 15.96
C VAL A 223 10.00 -11.54 17.46
N ARG A 224 9.89 -10.45 18.23
CA ARG A 224 9.75 -10.50 19.70
C ARG A 224 8.31 -10.45 20.16
N SER A 225 7.51 -9.60 19.53
CA SER A 225 6.11 -9.37 19.84
C SER A 225 5.46 -8.58 18.72
N TRP A 226 4.13 -8.58 18.67
CA TRP A 226 3.32 -7.73 17.80
C TRP A 226 2.05 -7.32 18.54
N ALA A 227 1.48 -6.18 18.15
CA ALA A 227 0.23 -5.68 18.68
C ALA A 227 -0.62 -5.11 17.54
N TRP A 228 -1.93 -5.27 17.68
CA TRP A 228 -2.91 -4.79 16.71
C TRP A 228 -3.92 -3.92 17.43
N THR A 229 -4.11 -2.71 16.93
CA THR A 229 -5.14 -1.78 17.42
C THR A 229 -6.05 -1.36 16.27
N ALA A 230 -7.24 -0.91 16.65
CA ALA A 230 -8.21 -0.32 15.75
C ALA A 230 -8.73 0.96 16.38
N LEU A 231 -8.99 1.96 15.54
CA LEU A 231 -9.55 3.24 15.93
C LEU A 231 -10.82 3.49 15.11
N ASP A 232 -11.65 4.40 15.59
CA ASP A 232 -12.79 4.89 14.83
C ASP A 232 -12.31 5.63 13.56
N PRO A 233 -12.70 5.18 12.36
CA PRO A 233 -12.38 5.85 11.10
C PRO A 233 -12.81 7.32 11.06
N ALA A 234 -13.92 7.68 11.73
CA ALA A 234 -14.41 9.04 11.78
C ALA A 234 -13.57 9.96 12.69
N GLY A 235 -12.79 9.38 13.60
CA GLY A 235 -11.90 10.10 14.50
C GLY A 235 -10.47 10.15 13.96
N GLN A 236 -9.56 9.59 14.74
CA GLN A 236 -8.12 9.68 14.58
C GLN A 236 -7.51 8.46 13.86
N LEU A 237 -8.07 8.01 12.73
CA LEU A 237 -7.68 6.74 12.09
C LEU A 237 -6.17 6.59 11.81
N LEU A 238 -5.47 7.69 11.57
CA LEU A 238 -4.04 7.69 11.25
C LEU A 238 -3.13 7.59 12.49
N GLN A 239 -3.71 7.51 13.69
CA GLN A 239 -2.99 7.40 14.96
C GLN A 239 -2.76 5.95 15.42
N GLY A 240 -2.95 4.95 14.55
CA GLY A 240 -2.67 3.54 14.85
C GLY A 240 -1.35 3.31 15.62
N PRO A 241 -0.21 3.89 15.21
CA PRO A 241 1.06 3.74 15.91
C PRO A 241 1.04 4.20 17.37
N ALA A 242 0.33 5.27 17.70
CA ALA A 242 0.29 5.79 19.07
C ALA A 242 -0.46 4.86 20.04
N TYR A 243 -1.40 4.06 19.53
CA TYR A 243 -2.19 3.12 20.32
C TYR A 243 -1.58 1.71 20.36
N ALA A 244 -0.79 1.36 19.35
CA ALA A 244 -0.12 0.06 19.26
C ALA A 244 1.24 0.01 19.98
N ALA A 245 1.77 1.16 20.40
CA ALA A 245 3.08 1.32 21.06
C ALA A 245 3.10 0.86 22.53
#